data_AF-A0A9D7ECN6-F1
#
_entry.id   AF-A0A9D7ECN6-F1
#
_cell.length_a   1.000
_cell.length_b   1.000
_cell.length_c   1.000
_cell.angle_alpha   90.00
_cell.angle_beta   90.00
_cell.angle_gamma   90.00
#
_symmetry.space_group_name_H-M   'P 1'
#
loop_
_entity.id
_entity.type
_entity.pdbx_description
1 polymer ?
#
loop_
_entity_poly.entity_id
_entity_poly.type
_entity_poly.pdbx_seq_one_letter_code
_entity_poly.pdbx_strand_id
1 'polypeptide(L)'
;MHRLLRVLFALLLIASSAAAWATHNRAGEIVYCVDPDNPLLYHVQIITHTKTSAPADRNELYINWGDGTGDTLPRTEILPLPAPFDAQRNLYEGSHLYSGSGEFILSFEDQNRNEGVLNIPNSVNQTFCVKTMLKIGPLTGGNCSVRFLNSPLQDACQFQLWAHNSVAFDQDGDSLSYELLECSGMGCGNIPGYVFPEEVDTNAPDIFQIDATIGTFSGTHLS
;
A
#
# COMPACT_ATOMS: atom_id res chain seq x y z
N MET A 1 -38.04 36.64 0.56
CA MET A 1 -37.72 35.64 1.60
C MET A 1 -37.31 34.27 1.02
N HIS A 2 -38.12 33.65 0.15
CA HIS A 2 -37.82 32.30 -0.39
C HIS A 2 -36.54 32.16 -1.24
N ARG A 3 -36.12 33.21 -1.97
CA ARG A 3 -34.86 33.18 -2.75
C ARG A 3 -33.62 33.17 -1.86
N LEU A 4 -33.63 33.93 -0.76
CA LEU A 4 -32.54 33.97 0.21
C LEU A 4 -32.40 32.62 0.94
N LEU A 5 -33.53 32.00 1.29
CA LEU A 5 -33.57 30.69 1.95
C LEU A 5 -33.00 29.57 1.04
N ARG A 6 -33.27 29.63 -0.27
CA ARG A 6 -32.70 28.68 -1.26
C ARG A 6 -31.19 28.85 -1.44
N VAL A 7 -30.69 30.09 -1.43
CA VAL A 7 -29.24 30.37 -1.52
C VAL A 7 -28.52 29.91 -0.27
N LEU A 8 -29.09 30.16 0.92
CA LEU A 8 -28.55 29.64 2.19
C LEU A 8 -28.55 28.12 2.24
N PHE A 9 -29.61 27.47 1.75
CA PHE A 9 -29.67 26.01 1.67
C PHE A 9 -28.66 25.43 0.67
N ALA A 10 -28.45 26.08 -0.48
CA ALA A 10 -27.42 25.68 -1.45
C ALA A 10 -26.00 25.88 -0.90
N LEU A 11 -25.73 26.97 -0.18
CA LEU A 11 -24.44 27.21 0.49
C LEU A 11 -24.20 26.21 1.63
N LEU A 12 -25.26 25.79 2.35
CA LEU A 12 -25.19 24.74 3.38
C LEU A 12 -24.90 23.37 2.75
N LEU A 13 -25.49 23.06 1.60
CA LEU A 13 -25.22 21.83 0.85
C LEU A 13 -23.80 21.79 0.28
N ILE A 14 -23.29 22.92 -0.23
CA ILE A 14 -21.91 23.07 -0.71
C ILE A 14 -20.90 23.06 0.46
N ALA A 15 -21.28 23.55 1.64
CA ALA A 15 -20.46 23.44 2.85
C ALA A 15 -20.50 22.04 3.48
N SER A 16 -21.53 21.24 3.16
CA SER A 16 -21.66 19.85 3.63
C SER A 16 -20.92 18.81 2.79
N SER A 17 -20.34 19.21 1.64
CA SER A 17 -19.34 18.38 0.95
C SER A 17 -17.97 18.49 1.61
N ALA A 18 -17.94 18.62 2.94
CA ALA A 18 -16.73 18.44 3.72
C ALA A 18 -16.15 17.08 3.32
N ALA A 19 -14.90 17.10 2.85
CA ALA A 19 -14.16 15.93 2.44
C ALA A 19 -14.44 14.79 3.43
N ALA A 20 -14.81 13.61 2.94
CA ALA A 20 -14.86 12.44 3.81
C ALA A 20 -13.40 12.07 4.10
N TRP A 21 -12.90 12.51 5.27
CA TRP A 21 -11.56 12.17 5.75
C TRP A 21 -11.60 10.69 6.15
N ALA A 22 -10.86 9.87 5.41
CA ALA A 22 -11.03 8.44 5.35
C ALA A 22 -9.76 7.72 5.83
N THR A 23 -9.38 7.83 7.11
CA THR A 23 -8.17 7.19 7.65
C THR A 23 -8.34 5.67 7.78
N HIS A 24 -7.74 4.87 6.90
CA HIS A 24 -7.95 3.41 6.98
C HIS A 24 -6.80 2.53 6.48
N ASN A 25 -5.94 3.03 5.60
CA ASN A 25 -4.86 2.22 5.03
C ASN A 25 -3.75 1.94 6.05
N ARG A 26 -3.45 0.66 6.27
CA ARG A 26 -2.37 0.18 7.17
C ARG A 26 -1.20 -0.41 6.41
N ALA A 27 -1.49 -1.18 5.35
CA ALA A 27 -0.48 -1.79 4.50
C ALA A 27 -1.10 -2.11 3.13
N GLY A 28 -0.24 -2.32 2.14
CA GLY A 28 -0.65 -2.73 0.82
C GLY A 28 0.51 -3.23 -0.02
N GLU A 29 0.18 -4.05 -1.01
CA GLU A 29 1.12 -4.68 -1.92
C GLU A 29 0.45 -4.86 -3.30
N ILE A 30 1.27 -4.88 -4.35
CA ILE A 30 0.87 -5.24 -5.70
C ILE A 30 1.61 -6.52 -6.04
N VAL A 31 0.84 -7.57 -6.32
CA VAL A 31 1.35 -8.87 -6.77
C VAL A 31 0.94 -9.06 -8.21
N TYR A 32 1.86 -9.48 -9.08
CA TYR A 32 1.55 -9.82 -10.46
C TYR A 32 2.08 -11.19 -10.82
N CYS A 33 1.46 -11.82 -11.82
CA CYS A 33 1.97 -13.05 -12.42
C CYS A 33 1.57 -13.13 -13.89
N VAL A 34 2.49 -13.60 -14.73
CA VAL A 34 2.23 -13.77 -16.16
C VAL A 34 1.21 -14.90 -16.40
N ASP A 35 0.37 -14.72 -17.40
CA ASP A 35 -0.53 -15.75 -17.91
C ASP A 35 0.30 -16.87 -18.58
N PRO A 36 0.02 -18.15 -18.28
CA PRO A 36 0.79 -19.28 -18.81
C PRO A 36 0.67 -19.46 -20.32
N ASP A 37 -0.40 -18.95 -20.92
CA ASP A 37 -0.71 -19.07 -22.35
C ASP A 37 -0.37 -17.78 -23.14
N ASN A 38 -0.12 -16.66 -22.46
CA ASN A 38 0.21 -15.39 -23.08
C ASN A 38 1.29 -14.60 -22.31
N PRO A 39 2.53 -14.48 -22.83
CA PRO A 39 3.65 -13.84 -22.15
C PRO A 39 3.52 -12.31 -21.99
N LEU A 40 2.49 -11.70 -22.58
CA LEU A 40 2.20 -10.27 -22.46
C LEU A 40 0.97 -9.99 -21.59
N LEU A 41 0.23 -11.02 -21.19
CA LEU A 41 -0.93 -10.88 -20.32
C LEU A 41 -0.50 -11.15 -18.87
N TYR A 42 -0.83 -10.23 -17.98
CA TYR A 42 -0.50 -10.34 -16.56
C TYR A 42 -1.76 -10.26 -15.73
N HIS A 43 -1.90 -11.19 -14.78
CA HIS A 43 -2.88 -11.11 -13.71
C HIS A 43 -2.28 -10.32 -12.55
N VAL A 44 -3.02 -9.33 -12.06
CA VAL A 44 -2.57 -8.43 -11.01
C VAL A 44 -3.54 -8.44 -9.86
N GLN A 45 -2.98 -8.51 -8.66
CA GLN A 45 -3.68 -8.45 -7.40
C GLN A 45 -3.18 -7.23 -6.62
N ILE A 46 -4.12 -6.39 -6.16
CA ILE A 46 -3.85 -5.42 -5.12
C ILE A 46 -4.36 -6.03 -3.81
N ILE A 47 -3.49 -6.12 -2.82
CA ILE A 47 -3.86 -6.57 -1.48
C ILE A 47 -3.68 -5.39 -0.54
N THR A 48 -4.73 -5.06 0.21
CA THR A 48 -4.69 -3.98 1.21
C THR A 48 -5.09 -4.50 2.57
N HIS A 49 -4.52 -3.93 3.61
CA HIS A 49 -4.96 -4.10 4.98
C HIS A 49 -5.55 -2.79 5.47
N THR A 50 -6.84 -2.79 5.78
CA THR A 50 -7.56 -1.58 6.19
C THR A 50 -8.16 -1.74 7.58
N LYS A 51 -8.29 -0.63 8.31
CA LYS A 51 -8.93 -0.58 9.63
C LYS A 51 -10.43 -0.85 9.51
N THR A 52 -10.96 -1.87 10.19
CA THR A 52 -12.38 -2.27 10.06
C THR A 52 -13.33 -1.25 10.70
N SER A 53 -12.91 -0.61 11.79
CA SER A 53 -13.69 0.46 12.44
C SER A 53 -13.65 1.81 11.72
N ALA A 54 -12.88 1.94 10.62
CA ALA A 54 -12.86 3.17 9.83
C ALA A 54 -14.11 3.28 8.95
N PRO A 55 -14.64 4.49 8.73
CA PRO A 55 -15.81 4.70 7.87
C PRO A 55 -15.52 4.50 6.37
N ALA A 56 -14.24 4.39 6.01
CA ALA A 56 -13.78 4.29 4.64
C ALA A 56 -13.66 2.84 4.20
N ASP A 57 -14.38 2.49 3.14
CA ASP A 57 -14.36 1.16 2.56
C ASP A 57 -14.50 1.26 1.04
N ARG A 58 -13.54 0.70 0.30
CA ARG A 58 -13.48 0.79 -1.16
C ARG A 58 -13.86 -0.56 -1.78
N ASN A 59 -14.91 -0.57 -2.61
CA ASN A 59 -15.26 -1.77 -3.37
C ASN A 59 -14.39 -1.93 -4.64
N GLU A 60 -13.58 -0.94 -4.97
CA GLU A 60 -12.71 -0.94 -6.14
C GLU A 60 -11.51 -0.01 -5.92
N LEU A 61 -10.41 -0.28 -6.62
CA LEU A 61 -9.22 0.57 -6.61
C LEU A 61 -8.74 0.84 -8.04
N TYR A 62 -8.35 2.08 -8.31
CA TYR A 62 -7.71 2.43 -9.58
C TYR A 62 -6.25 1.99 -9.57
N ILE A 63 -5.82 1.33 -10.65
CA ILE A 63 -4.45 0.96 -10.91
C ILE A 63 -3.92 1.69 -12.15
N ASN A 64 -2.73 2.24 -12.05
CA ASN A 64 -1.94 2.68 -13.19
C ASN A 64 -1.07 1.50 -13.65
N TRP A 65 -1.18 1.12 -14.92
CA TRP A 65 -0.44 -0.03 -15.48
C TRP A 65 1.01 0.29 -15.86
N GLY A 66 1.41 1.57 -15.80
CA GLY A 66 2.77 2.00 -16.12
C GLY A 66 3.07 2.16 -17.61
N ASP A 67 2.09 1.92 -18.49
CA ASP A 67 2.19 2.09 -19.95
C ASP A 67 1.40 3.30 -20.48
N GLY A 68 0.96 4.17 -19.58
CA GLY A 68 0.09 5.32 -19.88
C GLY A 68 -1.41 4.98 -19.85
N THR A 69 -1.76 3.72 -19.59
CA THR A 69 -3.15 3.30 -19.34
C THR A 69 -3.37 3.00 -17.85
N GLY A 70 -4.64 2.91 -17.47
CA GLY A 70 -5.05 2.50 -16.14
C GLY A 70 -6.47 1.96 -16.15
N ASP A 71 -6.82 1.24 -15.10
CA ASP A 71 -8.13 0.59 -14.96
C ASP A 71 -8.58 0.58 -13.51
N THR A 72 -9.82 0.18 -13.27
CA THR A 72 -10.41 0.07 -11.93
C THR A 72 -10.66 -1.39 -11.59
N LEU A 73 -9.96 -1.89 -10.57
CA LEU A 73 -10.02 -3.28 -10.16
C LEU A 73 -11.10 -3.47 -9.09
N PRO A 74 -12.09 -4.35 -9.31
CA PRO A 74 -13.10 -4.65 -8.31
C PRO A 74 -12.50 -5.45 -7.16
N ARG A 75 -13.03 -5.25 -5.96
CA ARG A 75 -12.74 -6.08 -4.80
C ARG A 75 -13.39 -7.44 -4.97
N THR A 76 -12.60 -8.50 -4.96
CA THR A 76 -13.05 -9.89 -5.11
C THR A 76 -13.14 -10.62 -3.77
N GLU A 77 -12.36 -10.19 -2.76
CA GLU A 77 -12.36 -10.79 -1.43
C GLU A 77 -12.26 -9.74 -0.32
N ILE A 78 -12.95 -10.00 0.78
CA ILE A 78 -12.79 -9.32 2.06
C ILE A 78 -12.64 -10.37 3.16
N LEU A 79 -11.54 -10.30 3.91
CA LEU A 79 -11.23 -11.22 5.00
C LEU A 79 -10.99 -10.42 6.29
N PRO A 80 -11.97 -10.36 7.21
CA PRO A 80 -11.77 -9.78 8.53
C PRO A 80 -10.65 -10.52 9.27
N LEU A 81 -9.69 -9.78 9.82
CA LEU A 81 -8.65 -10.36 10.66
C LEU A 81 -9.16 -10.53 12.09
N PRO A 82 -8.74 -11.60 12.79
CA PRO A 82 -9.19 -11.84 14.16
C PRO A 82 -8.75 -10.70 15.09
N ALA A 83 -9.52 -10.50 16.16
CA ALA A 83 -9.14 -9.59 17.24
C ALA A 83 -7.73 -9.96 17.78
N PRO A 84 -6.92 -8.98 18.20
CA PRO A 84 -7.25 -7.57 18.45
C PRO A 84 -6.98 -6.60 17.30
N PHE A 85 -6.61 -7.06 16.10
CA PHE A 85 -6.01 -6.20 15.07
C PHE A 85 -6.90 -5.05 14.52
N ASP A 86 -8.24 -5.07 14.71
CA ASP A 86 -9.18 -4.09 14.12
C ASP A 86 -8.87 -3.82 12.64
N ALA A 87 -8.76 -4.89 11.87
CA ALA A 87 -8.35 -4.83 10.48
C ALA A 87 -9.02 -5.90 9.62
N GLN A 88 -9.09 -5.65 8.32
CA GLN A 88 -9.48 -6.60 7.30
C GLN A 88 -8.45 -6.59 6.17
N ARG A 89 -8.30 -7.73 5.51
CA ARG A 89 -7.57 -7.87 4.25
C ARG A 89 -8.56 -7.76 3.10
N ASN A 90 -8.25 -6.94 2.10
CA ASN A 90 -9.04 -6.81 0.88
C ASN A 90 -8.21 -7.24 -0.32
N LEU A 91 -8.79 -8.00 -1.22
CA LEU A 91 -8.19 -8.42 -2.50
C LEU A 91 -8.94 -7.75 -3.65
N TYR A 92 -8.19 -7.09 -4.54
CA TYR A 92 -8.72 -6.55 -5.80
C TYR A 92 -7.95 -7.18 -6.94
N GLU A 93 -8.64 -7.59 -7.99
CA GLU A 93 -8.04 -8.38 -9.06
C GLU A 93 -8.34 -7.79 -10.43
N GLY A 94 -7.36 -7.90 -11.32
CA GLY A 94 -7.44 -7.42 -12.68
C GLY A 94 -6.48 -8.17 -13.59
N SER A 95 -6.56 -7.88 -14.88
CA SER A 95 -5.60 -8.40 -15.85
C SER A 95 -5.31 -7.34 -16.89
N HIS A 96 -4.06 -7.25 -17.33
CA HIS A 96 -3.62 -6.28 -18.31
C HIS A 96 -2.77 -6.92 -19.40
N LEU A 97 -3.07 -6.58 -20.65
CA LEU A 97 -2.32 -7.02 -21.82
C LEU A 97 -1.38 -5.90 -22.27
N TYR A 98 -0.07 -6.12 -22.10
CA TYR A 98 0.93 -5.18 -22.55
C TYR A 98 1.17 -5.28 -24.05
N SER A 99 1.47 -4.15 -24.70
CA SER A 99 1.73 -4.11 -26.15
C SER A 99 3.08 -4.72 -26.55
N GLY A 100 3.99 -4.99 -25.58
CA GLY A 100 5.30 -5.57 -25.83
C GLY A 100 6.22 -5.54 -24.62
N SER A 101 7.51 -5.85 -24.85
CA SER A 101 8.55 -5.83 -23.81
C SER A 101 8.82 -4.42 -23.29
N GLY A 102 9.16 -4.30 -22.01
CA GLY A 102 9.43 -3.02 -21.38
C GLY A 102 9.55 -3.12 -19.86
N GLU A 103 9.75 -1.97 -19.24
CA GLU A 103 9.68 -1.80 -17.79
C GLU A 103 8.47 -0.93 -17.48
N PHE A 104 7.61 -1.40 -16.59
CA PHE A 104 6.33 -0.79 -16.27
C PHE A 104 6.22 -0.61 -14.77
N ILE A 105 5.98 0.62 -14.30
CA ILE A 105 5.76 0.90 -12.89
C ILE A 105 4.25 0.85 -12.64
N LEU A 106 3.81 -0.27 -12.09
CA LEU A 106 2.43 -0.44 -11.65
C LEU A 106 2.28 0.28 -10.32
N SER A 107 1.18 1.01 -10.15
CA SER A 107 0.91 1.72 -8.89
C SER A 107 -0.57 1.87 -8.61
N PHE A 108 -0.91 1.93 -7.33
CA PHE A 108 -2.21 2.41 -6.88
C PHE A 108 -2.01 3.45 -5.78
N GLU A 109 -2.96 4.38 -5.71
CA GLU A 109 -3.02 5.39 -4.67
C GLU A 109 -4.38 5.33 -3.97
N ASP A 110 -4.37 5.50 -2.66
CA ASP A 110 -5.58 5.77 -1.91
C ASP A 110 -5.32 6.84 -0.86
N GLN A 111 -6.32 7.68 -0.62
CA GLN A 111 -6.18 8.81 0.27
C GLN A 111 -6.20 8.36 1.72
N ASN A 112 -5.42 9.08 2.54
CA ASN A 112 -5.42 9.04 4.00
C ASN A 112 -4.88 7.74 4.61
N ARG A 113 -3.82 7.88 5.42
CA ARG A 113 -3.31 6.82 6.29
C ARG A 113 -4.01 6.88 7.64
N ASN A 114 -3.68 5.94 8.52
CA ASN A 114 -4.09 6.06 9.93
C ASN A 114 -3.49 7.32 10.57
N GLU A 115 -4.27 7.96 11.43
CA GLU A 115 -3.77 9.00 12.32
C GLU A 115 -2.71 8.44 13.27
N GLY A 116 -1.73 9.27 13.64
CA GLY A 116 -0.73 8.93 14.66
C GLY A 116 0.50 8.18 14.14
N VAL A 117 0.67 8.01 12.83
CA VAL A 117 1.96 7.53 12.28
C VAL A 117 3.02 8.62 12.50
N LEU A 118 4.01 8.33 13.34
CA LEU A 118 4.97 9.31 13.87
C LEU A 118 6.06 9.72 12.89
N ASN A 119 6.43 8.83 11.96
CA ASN A 119 7.53 9.04 11.03
C ASN A 119 7.14 9.77 9.73
N ILE A 120 5.93 10.35 9.68
CA ILE A 120 5.47 11.22 8.60
C ILE A 120 4.64 12.40 9.17
N PRO A 121 4.72 13.59 8.58
CA PRO A 121 3.91 14.73 9.03
C PRO A 121 2.45 14.57 8.59
N ASN A 122 1.50 14.93 9.48
CA ASN A 122 0.06 14.95 9.19
C ASN A 122 -0.46 13.65 8.55
N SER A 123 -0.08 12.50 9.10
CA SER A 123 -0.34 11.15 8.57
C SER A 123 -1.77 10.92 8.05
N VAL A 124 -2.78 11.42 8.75
CA VAL A 124 -4.19 11.40 8.34
C VAL A 124 -4.45 11.94 6.93
N ASN A 125 -3.64 12.89 6.45
CA ASN A 125 -3.83 13.55 5.14
C ASN A 125 -2.84 13.07 4.09
N GLN A 126 -1.94 12.17 4.46
CA GLN A 126 -0.95 11.64 3.53
C GLN A 126 -1.61 10.59 2.65
N THR A 127 -1.39 10.68 1.34
CA THR A 127 -1.74 9.61 0.40
C THR A 127 -0.94 8.36 0.74
N PHE A 128 -1.58 7.21 0.59
CA PHE A 128 -0.94 5.91 0.61
C PHE A 128 -0.72 5.49 -0.85
N CYS A 129 0.54 5.39 -1.29
CA CYS A 129 0.88 4.79 -2.58
C CYS A 129 1.71 3.53 -2.39
N VAL A 130 1.39 2.50 -3.19
CA VAL A 130 2.24 1.34 -3.42
C VAL A 130 2.59 1.30 -4.90
N LYS A 131 3.85 0.97 -5.20
CA LYS A 131 4.34 0.76 -6.57
C LYS A 131 5.19 -0.50 -6.66
N THR A 132 5.14 -1.15 -7.81
CA THR A 132 6.01 -2.28 -8.16
C THR A 132 6.51 -2.12 -9.59
N MET A 133 7.70 -2.63 -9.88
CA MET A 133 8.27 -2.60 -11.23
C MET A 133 8.11 -3.97 -11.89
N LEU A 134 7.28 -4.02 -12.93
CA LEU A 134 7.19 -5.17 -13.82
C LEU A 134 8.20 -5.03 -14.95
N LYS A 135 8.98 -6.08 -15.19
CA LYS A 135 9.89 -6.17 -16.33
C LYS A 135 9.47 -7.29 -17.27
N ILE A 136 9.15 -6.94 -18.50
CA ILE A 136 8.81 -7.89 -19.56
C ILE A 136 10.01 -7.98 -20.50
N GLY A 137 10.77 -9.07 -20.40
CA GLY A 137 11.97 -9.28 -21.21
C GLY A 137 11.64 -9.80 -22.61
N PRO A 138 12.43 -9.43 -23.65
CA PRO A 138 12.21 -9.93 -25.02
C PRO A 138 12.59 -11.41 -25.20
N LEU A 139 13.40 -11.97 -24.29
CA LEU A 139 13.95 -13.34 -24.38
C LEU A 139 13.60 -14.21 -23.17
N THR A 140 13.40 -13.61 -22.00
CA THR A 140 13.16 -14.32 -20.74
C THR A 140 11.69 -14.71 -20.54
N GLY A 141 10.78 -14.14 -21.34
CA GLY A 141 9.34 -14.33 -21.15
C GLY A 141 8.82 -13.51 -19.96
N GLY A 142 7.69 -13.96 -19.41
CA GLY A 142 7.06 -13.33 -18.25
C GLY A 142 7.59 -13.85 -16.92
N ASN A 143 7.41 -13.04 -15.87
CA ASN A 143 7.80 -13.33 -14.50
C ASN A 143 6.61 -13.13 -13.58
N CYS A 144 6.66 -13.71 -12.40
CA CYS A 144 5.76 -13.37 -11.31
C CYS A 144 6.52 -12.54 -10.27
N SER A 145 5.80 -11.69 -9.55
CA SER A 145 6.39 -10.94 -8.45
C SER A 145 6.53 -11.84 -7.22
N VAL A 146 7.38 -11.40 -6.29
CA VAL A 146 7.42 -11.94 -4.94
C VAL A 146 6.03 -11.95 -4.30
N ARG A 147 5.77 -12.97 -3.48
CA ARG A 147 4.61 -13.08 -2.61
C ARG A 147 5.05 -13.07 -1.16
N PHE A 148 4.33 -12.35 -0.30
CA PHE A 148 4.56 -12.38 1.15
C PHE A 148 3.58 -13.35 1.81
N LEU A 149 4.08 -14.26 2.64
CA LEU A 149 3.25 -15.30 3.28
C LEU A 149 2.81 -14.93 4.69
N ASN A 150 3.48 -13.97 5.32
CA ASN A 150 3.08 -13.42 6.62
C ASN A 150 2.39 -12.07 6.47
N SER A 151 1.39 -11.83 7.30
CA SER A 151 0.69 -10.54 7.34
C SER A 151 1.64 -9.40 7.72
N PRO A 152 1.57 -8.24 7.04
CA PRO A 152 2.38 -7.07 7.37
C PRO A 152 1.89 -6.35 8.64
N LEU A 153 0.73 -6.73 9.20
CA LEU A 153 0.23 -6.14 10.44
C LEU A 153 0.97 -6.73 11.63
N GLN A 154 1.66 -5.88 12.37
CA GLN A 154 2.53 -6.26 13.47
C GLN A 154 2.19 -5.41 14.70
N ASP A 155 2.41 -5.99 15.87
CA ASP A 155 2.31 -5.31 17.16
C ASP A 155 3.63 -5.55 17.91
N ALA A 156 4.26 -4.47 18.34
CA ALA A 156 5.57 -4.49 18.95
C ALA A 156 5.51 -3.83 20.32
N CYS A 157 6.02 -4.51 21.34
CA CYS A 157 6.11 -3.94 22.68
C CYS A 157 7.28 -2.97 22.77
N GLN A 158 7.03 -1.80 23.35
CA GLN A 158 8.08 -0.84 23.68
C GLN A 158 9.19 -1.51 24.51
N PHE A 159 10.44 -1.15 24.21
CA PHE A 159 11.64 -1.66 24.89
C PHE A 159 11.83 -3.18 24.85
N GLN A 160 11.18 -3.87 23.91
CA GLN A 160 11.41 -5.29 23.65
C GLN A 160 12.01 -5.49 22.25
N LEU A 161 12.80 -6.55 22.09
CA LEU A 161 13.22 -6.98 20.77
C LEU A 161 12.00 -7.46 20.01
N TRP A 162 11.72 -6.79 18.91
CA TRP A 162 10.72 -7.18 17.94
C TRP A 162 11.42 -7.63 16.66
N ALA A 163 10.92 -8.70 16.06
CA ALA A 163 11.38 -9.17 14.76
C ALA A 163 10.19 -9.68 13.95
N HIS A 164 10.18 -9.34 12.66
CA HIS A 164 9.18 -9.77 11.72
C HIS A 164 9.84 -10.18 10.41
N ASN A 165 9.44 -11.31 9.85
CA ASN A 165 9.83 -11.72 8.52
C ASN A 165 8.56 -11.95 7.70
N SER A 166 8.45 -11.28 6.55
CA SER A 166 7.28 -11.37 5.68
C SER A 166 7.20 -12.72 4.93
N VAL A 167 8.24 -13.54 5.04
CA VAL A 167 8.43 -14.84 4.39
C VAL A 167 8.18 -14.67 2.89
N ALA A 168 8.99 -13.82 2.29
CA ALA A 168 8.90 -13.51 0.87
C ALA A 168 9.33 -14.74 0.05
N PHE A 169 8.52 -15.04 -0.96
CA PHE A 169 8.67 -16.21 -1.81
C PHE A 169 8.57 -15.80 -3.27
N ASP A 170 9.54 -16.23 -4.06
CA ASP A 170 9.53 -16.13 -5.51
C ASP A 170 9.31 -17.52 -6.11
N GLN A 171 8.28 -17.64 -6.94
CA GLN A 171 7.89 -18.91 -7.54
C GLN A 171 8.75 -19.31 -8.74
N ASP A 172 9.45 -18.36 -9.34
CA ASP A 172 10.30 -18.56 -10.52
C ASP A 172 11.74 -18.92 -10.09
N GLY A 173 12.05 -18.80 -8.79
CA GLY A 173 13.31 -19.17 -8.18
C GLY A 173 14.34 -18.04 -8.19
N ASP A 174 13.88 -16.81 -8.38
CA ASP A 174 14.74 -15.63 -8.38
C ASP A 174 15.36 -15.38 -6.99
N SER A 175 16.57 -14.83 -6.98
CA SER A 175 17.21 -14.39 -5.75
C SER A 175 16.57 -13.10 -5.25
N LEU A 176 16.32 -13.03 -3.95
CA LEU A 176 15.66 -11.89 -3.32
C LEU A 176 16.65 -11.06 -2.51
N SER A 177 16.51 -9.74 -2.59
CA SER A 177 17.24 -8.77 -1.77
C SER A 177 16.28 -7.72 -1.23
N TYR A 178 16.57 -7.19 -0.05
CA TYR A 178 15.66 -6.32 0.68
C TYR A 178 16.33 -5.01 1.09
N GLU A 179 15.58 -3.92 1.05
CA GLU A 179 16.01 -2.59 1.45
C GLU A 179 14.81 -1.80 2.01
N LEU A 180 15.05 -0.92 2.99
CA LEU A 180 14.04 0.01 3.46
C LEU A 180 13.97 1.23 2.54
N LEU A 181 12.75 1.59 2.15
CA LEU A 181 12.48 2.76 1.33
C LEU A 181 11.71 3.82 2.12
N GLU A 182 11.85 5.07 1.69
CA GLU A 182 11.04 6.16 2.20
C GLU A 182 9.55 5.93 1.88
N CYS A 183 8.69 6.37 2.79
CA CYS A 183 7.26 6.27 2.61
C CYS A 183 6.80 7.07 1.37
N SER A 184 6.11 6.39 0.44
CA SER A 184 5.54 7.01 -0.77
C SER A 184 4.15 7.61 -0.53
N GLY A 185 3.96 8.85 -0.97
CA GLY A 185 2.74 9.63 -0.88
C GLY A 185 2.12 9.93 -2.24
N MET A 186 1.65 11.16 -2.41
CA MET A 186 0.98 11.63 -3.62
C MET A 186 1.87 11.45 -4.87
N GLY A 187 1.31 10.90 -5.95
CA GLY A 187 2.08 10.62 -7.17
C GLY A 187 3.16 9.57 -6.98
N CYS A 188 3.09 8.78 -5.90
CA CYS A 188 4.07 7.76 -5.53
C CYS A 188 5.51 8.28 -5.34
N GLY A 189 5.64 9.57 -5.03
CA GLY A 189 6.88 10.21 -4.60
C GLY A 189 7.06 10.15 -3.09
N ASN A 190 8.27 10.39 -2.61
CA ASN A 190 8.58 10.36 -1.17
C ASN A 190 7.81 11.45 -0.42
N ILE A 191 7.35 11.15 0.79
CA ILE A 191 6.65 12.13 1.64
C ILE A 191 7.66 13.14 2.20
N PRO A 192 7.51 14.45 1.93
CA PRO A 192 8.39 15.46 2.51
C PRO A 192 8.31 15.45 4.05
N GLY A 193 9.46 15.39 4.71
CA GLY A 193 9.54 15.32 6.18
C GLY A 193 9.33 13.92 6.74
N TYR A 194 9.28 12.87 5.90
CA TYR A 194 9.51 11.51 6.36
C TYR A 194 10.87 11.42 7.05
N VAL A 195 10.92 10.64 8.12
CA VAL A 195 12.16 10.25 8.79
C VAL A 195 12.14 8.73 8.97
N PHE A 196 13.30 8.09 9.04
CA PHE A 196 13.31 6.66 9.34
C PHE A 196 12.90 6.42 10.81
N PRO A 197 12.40 5.22 11.17
CA PRO A 197 11.97 4.94 12.55
C PRO A 197 13.03 5.29 13.61
N GLU A 198 14.31 5.03 13.33
CA GLU A 198 15.44 5.37 14.21
C GLU A 198 15.64 6.87 14.45
N GLU A 199 15.00 7.73 13.66
CA GLU A 199 15.10 9.19 13.74
C GLU A 199 13.87 9.84 14.40
N VAL A 200 12.83 9.05 14.76
CA VAL A 200 11.59 9.57 15.34
C VAL A 200 11.81 10.10 16.76
N ASP A 201 12.42 9.31 17.65
CA ASP A 201 12.81 9.76 19.00
C ASP A 201 14.32 10.02 19.07
N THR A 202 14.71 11.29 18.98
CA THR A 202 16.12 11.68 19.08
C THR A 202 16.73 11.52 20.49
N ASN A 203 15.91 11.34 21.53
CA ASN A 203 16.38 11.19 22.92
C ASN A 203 16.63 9.72 23.28
N ALA A 204 15.89 8.80 22.66
CA ALA A 204 16.03 7.36 22.80
C ALA A 204 15.84 6.69 21.43
N PRO A 205 16.84 6.77 20.54
CA PRO A 205 16.69 6.34 19.15
C PRO A 205 16.37 4.86 19.06
N ASP A 206 15.35 4.55 18.27
CA ASP A 206 14.99 3.19 17.91
C ASP A 206 16.13 2.55 17.13
N ILE A 207 16.35 1.25 17.34
CA ILE A 207 17.09 0.47 16.36
C ILE A 207 16.03 -0.12 15.44
N PHE A 208 16.09 0.18 14.15
CA PHE A 208 15.21 -0.41 13.15
C PHE A 208 16.02 -0.79 11.91
N GLN A 209 16.03 -2.06 11.55
CA GLN A 209 16.88 -2.59 10.48
C GLN A 209 16.19 -3.71 9.72
N ILE A 210 16.57 -3.88 8.46
CA ILE A 210 16.19 -5.03 7.64
C ILE A 210 17.44 -5.83 7.26
N ASP A 211 17.38 -7.16 7.39
CA ASP A 211 18.39 -8.02 6.80
C ASP A 211 18.20 -8.09 5.28
N ALA A 212 19.20 -7.61 4.53
CA ALA A 212 19.13 -7.51 3.08
C ALA A 212 19.06 -8.86 2.34
N THR A 213 19.31 -9.98 3.03
CA THR A 213 19.33 -11.34 2.44
C THR A 213 18.11 -12.16 2.81
N ILE A 214 17.63 -12.06 4.05
CA ILE A 214 16.49 -12.87 4.53
C ILE A 214 15.21 -12.05 4.70
N GLY A 215 15.27 -10.72 4.63
CA GLY A 215 14.10 -9.84 4.74
C GLY A 215 13.49 -9.77 6.13
N THR A 216 14.25 -10.11 7.18
CA THR A 216 13.80 -9.96 8.56
C THR A 216 13.96 -8.51 9.00
N PHE A 217 12.85 -7.85 9.31
CA PHE A 217 12.81 -6.63 10.09
C PHE A 217 13.13 -6.94 11.53
N SER A 218 13.95 -6.10 12.15
CA SER A 218 14.15 -6.16 13.59
C SER A 218 14.22 -4.76 14.16
N GLY A 219 13.70 -4.62 15.38
CA GLY A 219 13.89 -3.39 16.11
C GLY A 219 13.85 -3.54 17.61
N THR A 220 14.48 -2.56 18.28
CA THR A 220 14.46 -2.39 19.72
C THR A 220 14.21 -0.92 20.03
N HIS A 221 13.70 -0.66 21.23
CA HIS A 221 13.35 0.68 21.72
C HIS A 221 12.13 1.36 21.08
N LEU A 222 11.49 0.73 20.09
CA LEU A 222 10.33 1.22 19.33
C LEU A 222 9.39 2.14 20.13
N SER A 223 9.32 3.40 19.70
CA SER A 223 8.55 4.49 20.30
C SER A 223 7.04 4.43 20.02
#